data_AF-A0A938WC90-F1
#
_entry.id   AF-A0A938WC90-F1
#
_cell.length_a   1.000
_cell.length_b   1.000
_cell.length_c   1.000
_cell.angle_alpha   90.00
_cell.angle_beta   90.00
_cell.angle_gamma   90.00
#
_symmetry.space_group_name_H-M   'P 1'
#
loop_
_entity.id
_entity.type
_entity.pdbx_description
1 polymer ?
#
loop_
_entity_poly.entity_id
_entity_poly.type
_entity_poly.pdbx_seq_one_letter_code
_entity_poly.pdbx_strand_id
1 'polypeptide(L)'
;MTVTALPSQQILNPQLEIAGNRRLSGELRVSGAKNSALVLMAASLLTEDQLRLRNVPPLTDIQGMGEILSSLGVKVRRNGESLEMHGSGLNQSAPPYELVNSLRASFFCIGPLLARLGIARVPLPGGCQIGTRPVVEHVKGLKALGAQVTIEHGVVSAVVPGRGHRLKGGRIHLDCPSVGATETLMMAAALAEGETVIENAALEPEVVDLAGLLLAMGAKVRGAGTPTITIVGVERLHGADYAVIPDRIEAGTFLLAAAITRST
;
A
#
# COMPACT_ATOMS: atom_id res chain seq x y z
N MET A 1 30.18 41.05 -15.82
CA MET A 1 29.79 40.21 -14.67
C MET A 1 29.15 38.95 -15.22
N THR A 2 29.96 37.91 -15.40
CA THR A 2 29.51 36.59 -15.88
C THR A 2 29.07 35.79 -14.67
N VAL A 3 27.78 35.48 -14.58
CA VAL A 3 27.23 34.57 -13.59
C VAL A 3 27.60 33.15 -14.02
N THR A 4 28.63 32.59 -13.38
CA THR A 4 28.96 31.18 -13.49
C THR A 4 27.85 30.37 -12.82
N ALA A 5 27.17 29.54 -13.61
CA ALA A 5 26.21 28.58 -13.11
C ALA A 5 26.90 27.64 -12.10
N LEU A 6 26.29 27.46 -10.93
CA LEU A 6 26.70 26.44 -9.96
C LEU A 6 26.57 25.05 -10.63
N PRO A 7 27.60 24.19 -10.54
CA PRO A 7 27.54 22.86 -11.13
C PRO A 7 26.39 22.07 -10.50
N SER A 8 25.67 21.35 -11.38
CA SER A 8 24.56 20.47 -11.06
C SER A 8 24.90 19.52 -9.91
N GLN A 9 23.94 19.29 -9.02
CA GLN A 9 23.99 18.30 -7.95
C GLN A 9 24.69 17.02 -8.45
N GLN A 10 25.88 16.74 -7.90
CA GLN A 10 26.53 15.45 -8.08
C GLN A 10 25.52 14.37 -7.70
N ILE A 11 25.17 13.51 -8.65
CA ILE A 11 24.52 12.24 -8.37
C ILE A 11 25.47 11.51 -7.43
N LEU A 12 25.15 11.50 -6.13
CA LEU A 12 25.74 10.54 -5.21
C LEU A 12 25.33 9.18 -5.78
N ASN A 13 26.28 8.50 -6.40
CA ASN A 13 26.17 7.07 -6.70
C ASN A 13 26.81 6.36 -5.51
N PRO A 14 26.10 6.14 -4.40
CA PRO A 14 26.66 5.40 -3.27
C PRO A 14 27.07 4.02 -3.77
N GLN A 15 28.33 3.67 -3.52
CA GLN A 15 28.89 2.37 -3.83
C GLN A 15 29.04 1.58 -2.53
N LEU A 16 28.76 0.29 -2.58
CA LEU A 16 29.05 -0.64 -1.48
C LEU A 16 30.29 -1.45 -1.85
N GLU A 17 31.40 -1.20 -1.15
CA GLU A 17 32.61 -2.01 -1.26
C GLU A 17 32.57 -3.13 -0.21
N ILE A 18 32.67 -4.39 -0.64
CA ILE A 18 32.53 -5.56 0.23
C ILE A 18 33.81 -6.41 0.14
N ALA A 19 34.53 -6.52 1.26
CA ALA A 19 35.64 -7.45 1.39
C ALA A 19 35.11 -8.85 1.79
N GLY A 20 35.26 -9.84 0.90
CA GLY A 20 34.76 -11.20 1.09
C GLY A 20 35.54 -12.04 2.12
N ASN A 21 35.21 -13.34 2.19
CA ASN A 21 35.84 -14.34 3.07
C ASN A 21 35.74 -14.06 4.58
N ARG A 22 34.71 -13.32 5.00
CA ARG A 22 34.40 -13.09 6.42
C ARG A 22 33.24 -13.97 6.87
N ARG A 23 33.36 -14.55 8.06
CA ARG A 23 32.22 -15.15 8.78
C ARG A 23 31.42 -14.04 9.45
N LEU A 24 30.11 -14.20 9.47
CA LEU A 24 29.18 -13.35 10.20
C LEU A 24 29.01 -13.90 11.62
N SER A 25 28.79 -13.03 12.59
CA SER A 25 28.45 -13.38 13.96
C SER A 25 27.78 -12.18 14.62
N GLY A 26 26.74 -12.42 15.41
CA GLY A 26 26.02 -11.39 16.13
C GLY A 26 24.51 -11.56 16.03
N GLU A 27 23.79 -10.60 16.60
CA GLU A 27 22.34 -10.55 16.62
C GLU A 27 21.87 -9.30 15.90
N LEU A 28 20.76 -9.41 15.17
CA LEU A 28 20.09 -8.29 14.54
C LEU A 28 18.60 -8.40 14.76
N ARG A 29 17.95 -7.24 14.91
CA ARG A 29 16.49 -7.16 14.96
C ARG A 29 15.97 -6.91 13.55
N VAL A 30 15.08 -7.78 13.09
CA VAL A 30 14.39 -7.62 11.81
C VAL A 30 13.43 -6.43 11.90
N SER A 31 13.48 -5.56 10.91
CA SER A 31 12.64 -4.38 10.75
C SER A 31 11.21 -4.77 10.39
N GLY A 32 10.28 -3.81 10.40
CA GLY A 32 8.93 -4.06 9.87
C GLY A 32 8.92 -4.23 8.35
N ALA A 33 7.97 -5.02 7.88
CA ALA A 33 7.79 -5.36 6.48
C ALA A 33 7.45 -4.11 5.64
N LYS A 34 8.35 -3.74 4.73
CA LYS A 34 8.13 -2.59 3.83
C LYS A 34 6.81 -2.72 3.05
N ASN A 35 6.58 -3.91 2.50
CA ASN A 35 5.41 -4.17 1.66
C ASN A 35 4.10 -4.08 2.46
N SER A 36 4.09 -4.54 3.71
CA SER A 36 2.94 -4.33 4.60
C SER A 36 2.77 -2.84 4.93
N ALA A 37 3.84 -2.18 5.39
CA ALA A 37 3.80 -0.77 5.79
C ALA A 37 3.21 0.13 4.68
N LEU A 38 3.58 -0.06 3.41
CA LEU A 38 3.05 0.73 2.29
C LEU A 38 1.52 0.62 2.14
N VAL A 39 0.98 -0.58 2.30
CA VAL A 39 -0.46 -0.86 2.17
C VAL A 39 -1.21 -0.34 3.40
N LEU A 40 -0.66 -0.56 4.60
CA LEU A 40 -1.22 -0.05 5.85
C LEU A 40 -1.24 1.48 5.90
N MET A 41 -0.22 2.13 5.31
CA MET A 41 -0.21 3.58 5.11
C MET A 41 -1.35 4.02 4.20
N ALA A 42 -1.61 3.33 3.08
CA ALA A 42 -2.74 3.63 2.20
C ALA A 42 -4.10 3.45 2.91
N ALA A 43 -4.22 2.48 3.83
CA ALA A 43 -5.43 2.28 4.63
C ALA A 43 -5.77 3.47 5.54
N SER A 44 -4.82 4.36 5.85
CA SER A 44 -5.10 5.61 6.58
C SER A 44 -6.14 6.50 5.89
N LEU A 45 -6.26 6.38 4.56
CA LEU A 45 -7.26 7.13 3.78
C LEU A 45 -8.70 6.72 4.14
N LEU A 46 -8.92 5.54 4.71
CA LEU A 46 -10.24 5.00 5.06
C LEU A 46 -10.89 5.65 6.29
N THR A 47 -10.16 6.45 7.07
CA THR A 47 -10.65 7.05 8.30
C THR A 47 -10.28 8.53 8.41
N GLU A 48 -11.09 9.30 9.15
CA GLU A 48 -10.76 10.69 9.51
C GLU A 48 -9.94 10.76 10.79
N ASP A 49 -10.05 9.72 11.61
CA ASP A 49 -9.38 9.60 12.88
C ASP A 49 -7.88 9.35 12.70
N GLN A 50 -7.13 9.44 13.80
CA GLN A 50 -5.71 9.15 13.82
C GLN A 50 -5.43 7.66 13.64
N LEU A 51 -4.60 7.31 12.67
CA LEU A 51 -3.96 6.01 12.55
C LEU A 51 -2.48 6.12 12.94
N ARG A 52 -2.06 5.31 13.91
CA ARG A 52 -0.66 5.19 14.32
C ARG A 52 -0.12 3.82 13.92
N LEU A 53 0.89 3.81 13.04
CA LEU A 53 1.64 2.62 12.67
C LEU A 53 2.98 2.60 13.41
N ARG A 54 3.26 1.52 14.12
CA ARG A 54 4.55 1.23 14.78
C ARG A 54 5.37 0.25 13.95
N ASN A 55 6.67 0.16 14.23
CA ASN A 55 7.60 -0.74 13.54
C ASN A 55 7.69 -0.45 12.03
N VAL A 56 7.67 0.82 11.63
CA VAL A 56 7.76 1.24 10.22
C VAL A 56 9.22 1.48 9.84
N PRO A 57 9.76 0.79 8.83
CA PRO A 57 11.17 0.90 8.47
C PRO A 57 11.51 2.27 7.84
N PRO A 58 12.73 2.80 8.01
CA PRO A 58 13.16 4.09 7.45
C PRO A 58 13.63 3.98 6.00
N LEU A 59 12.71 3.67 5.08
CA LEU A 59 13.03 3.44 3.66
C LEU A 59 12.48 4.56 2.76
N THR A 60 13.12 4.77 1.61
CA THR A 60 12.72 5.78 0.61
C THR A 60 11.28 5.58 0.12
N ASP A 61 10.86 4.33 -0.11
CA ASP A 61 9.48 4.01 -0.50
C ASP A 61 8.45 4.49 0.55
N ILE A 62 8.79 4.36 1.84
CA ILE A 62 7.93 4.79 2.96
C ILE A 62 7.81 6.32 2.97
N GLN A 63 8.93 7.01 2.76
CA GLN A 63 8.92 8.46 2.62
C GLN A 63 8.06 8.90 1.43
N GLY A 64 8.25 8.29 0.25
CA GLY A 64 7.48 8.58 -0.95
C GLY A 64 5.97 8.35 -0.76
N MET A 65 5.58 7.26 -0.09
CA MET A 65 4.17 7.04 0.27
C MET A 65 3.65 8.13 1.22
N GLY A 66 4.45 8.56 2.20
CA GLY A 66 4.10 9.67 3.09
C GLY A 66 3.87 11.00 2.34
N GLU A 67 4.68 11.29 1.34
CA GLU A 67 4.54 12.46 0.46
C GLU A 67 3.26 12.38 -0.38
N ILE A 68 2.95 11.20 -0.93
CA ILE A 68 1.70 10.96 -1.67
C ILE A 68 0.49 11.17 -0.78
N LEU A 69 0.45 10.57 0.42
CA LEU A 69 -0.64 10.75 1.36
C LEU A 69 -0.80 12.21 1.78
N SER A 70 0.31 12.91 2.00
CA SER A 70 0.31 14.34 2.32
C SER A 70 -0.28 15.18 1.19
N SER A 71 0.03 14.86 -0.07
CA SER A 71 -0.55 15.54 -1.24
C SER A 71 -2.07 15.34 -1.37
N LEU A 72 -2.60 14.24 -0.80
CA LEU A 72 -4.02 13.94 -0.75
C LEU A 72 -4.75 14.64 0.41
N GLY A 73 -4.01 15.27 1.33
CA GLY A 73 -4.55 15.96 2.50
C GLY A 73 -4.41 15.20 3.82
N VAL A 74 -3.74 14.04 3.83
CA VAL A 74 -3.44 13.30 5.07
C VAL A 74 -2.29 13.97 5.79
N LYS A 75 -2.42 14.27 7.08
CA LYS A 75 -1.28 14.76 7.87
C LYS A 75 -0.42 13.58 8.29
N VAL A 76 0.81 13.49 7.77
CA VAL A 76 1.78 12.43 8.09
C VAL A 76 2.87 12.97 8.99
N ARG A 77 3.12 12.32 10.13
CA ARG A 77 4.20 12.66 11.07
C ARG A 77 4.99 11.42 11.42
N ARG A 78 6.31 11.52 11.38
CA ARG A 78 7.21 10.44 11.79
C ARG A 78 7.81 10.71 13.17
N ASN A 79 7.82 9.69 14.01
CA ASN A 79 8.52 9.69 15.28
C ASN A 79 9.26 8.35 15.44
N GLY A 80 10.56 8.33 15.14
CA GLY A 80 11.38 7.11 15.10
C GLY A 80 10.83 6.08 14.11
N GLU A 81 10.52 4.89 14.62
CA GLU A 81 9.91 3.77 13.88
C GLU A 81 8.38 3.84 13.88
N SER A 82 7.78 4.96 14.24
CA SER A 82 6.32 5.16 14.18
C SER A 82 5.92 6.25 13.19
N LEU A 83 4.79 6.04 12.53
CA LEU A 83 4.10 7.02 11.70
C LEU A 83 2.71 7.31 12.29
N GLU A 84 2.38 8.58 12.42
CA GLU A 84 1.04 9.07 12.76
C GLU A 84 0.43 9.71 11.52
N MET A 85 -0.77 9.27 11.16
CA MET A 85 -1.49 9.71 9.97
C MET A 85 -2.90 10.15 10.36
N HIS A 86 -3.33 11.31 9.90
CA HIS A 86 -4.68 11.81 10.14
C HIS A 86 -5.37 12.14 8.82
N GLY A 87 -6.44 11.41 8.50
CA GLY A 87 -7.17 11.52 7.24
C GLY A 87 -8.25 12.61 7.20
N SER A 88 -8.47 13.35 8.30
CA SER A 88 -9.52 14.38 8.38
C SER A 88 -9.41 15.51 7.34
N GLY A 89 -8.23 15.68 6.72
CA GLY A 89 -7.97 16.69 5.68
C GLY A 89 -8.12 16.16 4.24
N LEU A 90 -8.52 14.90 4.04
CA LEU A 90 -8.64 14.28 2.73
C LEU A 90 -9.64 15.04 1.85
N ASN A 91 -9.14 15.72 0.83
CA ASN A 91 -9.96 16.53 -0.09
C ASN A 91 -9.58 16.38 -1.56
N GLN A 92 -8.53 15.61 -1.87
CA GLN A 92 -8.12 15.29 -3.23
C GLN A 92 -8.44 13.84 -3.56
N SER A 93 -8.84 13.59 -4.81
CA SER A 93 -9.03 12.25 -5.36
C SER A 93 -7.92 11.83 -6.33
N ALA A 94 -6.92 12.67 -6.53
CA ALA A 94 -5.86 12.47 -7.50
C ALA A 94 -4.47 12.78 -6.91
N PRO A 95 -3.61 11.78 -6.68
CA PRO A 95 -2.23 12.03 -6.31
C PRO A 95 -1.43 12.61 -7.51
N PRO A 96 -0.42 13.46 -7.28
CA PRO A 96 0.41 14.03 -8.33
C PRO A 96 1.14 12.97 -9.16
N TYR A 97 1.19 13.15 -10.48
CA TYR A 97 1.81 12.22 -11.42
C TYR A 97 3.28 11.92 -11.09
N GLU A 98 4.05 12.95 -10.74
CA GLU A 98 5.49 12.84 -10.46
C GLU A 98 5.79 11.91 -9.27
N LEU A 99 4.97 11.98 -8.22
CA LEU A 99 5.10 11.12 -7.03
C LEU A 99 4.65 9.69 -7.30
N VAL A 100 3.65 9.49 -8.15
CA VAL A 100 3.10 8.17 -8.48
C VAL A 100 4.05 7.39 -9.39
N ASN A 101 4.68 8.07 -10.35
CA ASN A 101 5.58 7.43 -11.30
C ASN A 101 6.85 6.87 -10.63
N SER A 102 7.29 7.45 -9.51
CA SER A 102 8.46 6.98 -8.75
C SER A 102 8.15 5.81 -7.81
N LEU A 103 6.89 5.60 -7.43
CA LEU A 103 6.50 4.56 -6.48
C LEU A 103 5.29 3.77 -6.96
N ARG A 104 5.51 2.52 -7.39
CA ARG A 104 4.42 1.64 -7.86
C ARG A 104 3.34 1.36 -6.79
N ALA A 105 3.72 1.31 -5.52
CA ALA A 105 2.80 1.07 -4.41
C ALA A 105 1.76 2.19 -4.25
N SER A 106 1.98 3.37 -4.83
CA SER A 106 0.99 4.46 -4.87
C SER A 106 -0.38 4.03 -5.39
N PHE A 107 -0.43 3.01 -6.26
CA PHE A 107 -1.67 2.50 -6.81
C PHE A 107 -2.62 1.93 -5.75
N PHE A 108 -2.12 1.54 -4.57
CA PHE A 108 -2.95 1.12 -3.44
C PHE A 108 -3.96 2.19 -3.00
N CYS A 109 -3.68 3.48 -3.25
CA CYS A 109 -4.58 4.57 -2.87
C CYS A 109 -5.93 4.52 -3.61
N ILE A 110 -6.03 3.87 -4.78
CA ILE A 110 -7.27 3.89 -5.59
C ILE A 110 -8.46 3.27 -4.84
N GLY A 111 -8.24 2.17 -4.12
CA GLY A 111 -9.28 1.46 -3.36
C GLY A 111 -9.89 2.33 -2.25
N PRO A 112 -9.09 2.81 -1.27
CA PRO A 112 -9.61 3.61 -0.18
C PRO A 112 -10.09 5.00 -0.61
N LEU A 113 -9.48 5.65 -1.62
CA LEU A 113 -10.00 6.90 -2.19
C LEU A 113 -11.40 6.70 -2.77
N LEU A 114 -11.59 5.64 -3.57
CA LEU A 114 -12.88 5.35 -4.17
C LEU A 114 -13.94 5.01 -3.11
N ALA A 115 -13.56 4.26 -2.07
CA ALA A 115 -14.46 3.90 -0.98
C ALA A 115 -14.89 5.09 -0.12
N ARG A 116 -14.03 6.12 0.02
CA ARG A 116 -14.26 7.30 0.86
C ARG A 116 -14.90 8.47 0.12
N LEU A 117 -14.44 8.74 -1.10
CA LEU A 117 -14.83 9.92 -1.87
C LEU A 117 -15.79 9.58 -3.01
N GLY A 118 -15.99 8.30 -3.32
CA GLY A 118 -16.75 7.86 -4.49
C GLY A 118 -16.06 8.13 -5.82
N ILE A 119 -14.83 8.69 -5.80
CA ILE A 119 -14.02 8.99 -6.99
C ILE A 119 -12.54 8.84 -6.66
N ALA A 120 -11.77 8.30 -7.61
CA ALA A 120 -10.32 8.22 -7.55
C ALA A 120 -9.73 8.35 -8.95
N ARG A 121 -8.64 9.10 -9.10
CA ARG A 121 -7.89 9.27 -10.35
C ARG A 121 -6.42 9.04 -10.08
N VAL A 122 -5.95 7.82 -10.28
CA VAL A 122 -4.57 7.42 -9.94
C VAL A 122 -3.81 7.14 -11.23
N PRO A 123 -2.67 7.82 -11.48
CA PRO A 123 -1.81 7.50 -12.60
C PRO A 123 -1.39 6.02 -12.56
N LEU A 124 -1.28 5.40 -13.74
CA LEU A 124 -0.71 4.08 -13.83
C LEU A 124 0.74 4.15 -13.34
N PRO A 125 1.15 3.22 -12.46
CA PRO A 125 2.55 3.12 -12.13
C PRO A 125 3.33 2.82 -13.43
N GLY A 126 4.43 3.54 -13.63
CA GLY A 126 5.25 3.44 -14.85
C GLY A 126 5.78 2.02 -15.13
N GLY A 127 6.47 1.88 -16.27
CA GLY A 127 7.13 0.65 -16.65
C GLY A 127 8.16 0.22 -15.60
N CYS A 128 8.02 -0.99 -15.07
CA CYS A 128 8.99 -1.56 -14.13
C CYS A 128 10.07 -2.32 -14.91
N GLN A 129 11.35 -2.07 -14.63
CA GLN A 129 12.47 -2.77 -15.27
C GLN A 129 12.46 -4.30 -15.00
N ILE A 130 11.76 -4.74 -13.96
CA ILE A 130 11.62 -6.17 -13.60
C ILE A 130 10.67 -6.90 -14.56
N GLY A 131 9.73 -6.20 -15.22
CA GLY A 131 8.76 -6.78 -16.13
C GLY A 131 7.41 -6.06 -16.14
N THR A 132 6.52 -6.48 -17.04
CA THR A 132 5.15 -5.95 -17.10
C THR A 132 4.36 -6.41 -15.88
N ARG A 133 3.79 -5.44 -15.16
CA ARG A 133 2.92 -5.70 -14.01
C ARG A 133 1.62 -4.95 -14.27
N PRO A 134 0.63 -5.58 -14.93
CA PRO A 134 -0.63 -4.93 -15.24
C PRO A 134 -1.47 -4.73 -13.98
N VAL A 135 -2.38 -3.75 -14.01
CA VAL A 135 -3.36 -3.50 -12.93
C VAL A 135 -4.74 -4.09 -13.24
N VAL A 136 -4.80 -5.08 -14.14
CA VAL A 136 -6.03 -5.66 -14.69
C VAL A 136 -6.94 -6.20 -13.59
N GLU A 137 -6.40 -6.98 -12.65
CA GLU A 137 -7.17 -7.54 -11.53
C GLU A 137 -7.78 -6.47 -10.62
N HIS A 138 -7.07 -5.36 -10.39
CA HIS A 138 -7.60 -4.24 -9.62
C HIS A 138 -8.81 -3.63 -10.33
N VAL A 139 -8.66 -3.33 -11.62
CA VAL A 139 -9.73 -2.73 -12.44
C VAL A 139 -10.94 -3.65 -12.52
N LYS A 140 -10.73 -4.95 -12.75
CA LYS A 140 -11.79 -5.97 -12.79
C LYS A 140 -12.55 -6.03 -11.46
N GLY A 141 -11.84 -6.11 -10.34
CA GLY A 141 -12.46 -6.17 -9.02
C GLY A 141 -13.21 -4.88 -8.65
N LEU A 142 -12.66 -3.70 -8.96
CA LEU A 142 -13.35 -2.44 -8.71
C LEU A 142 -14.64 -2.31 -9.53
N LYS A 143 -14.63 -2.78 -10.80
CA LYS A 143 -15.84 -2.87 -11.62
C LYS A 143 -16.86 -3.84 -11.04
N ALA A 144 -16.43 -4.98 -10.52
CA ALA A 144 -17.30 -5.95 -9.84
C ALA A 144 -17.95 -5.38 -8.56
N LEU A 145 -17.30 -4.40 -7.91
CA LEU A 145 -17.87 -3.62 -6.81
C LEU A 145 -18.79 -2.46 -7.26
N GLY A 146 -19.13 -2.40 -8.56
CA GLY A 146 -20.04 -1.40 -9.12
C GLY A 146 -19.38 -0.09 -9.56
N ALA A 147 -18.05 0.01 -9.53
CA ALA A 147 -17.36 1.21 -10.02
C ALA A 147 -17.33 1.27 -11.56
N GLN A 148 -17.48 2.47 -12.11
CA GLN A 148 -17.11 2.76 -13.49
C GLN A 148 -15.62 3.09 -13.54
N VAL A 149 -14.84 2.28 -14.26
CA VAL A 149 -13.38 2.44 -14.34
C VAL A 149 -12.95 2.60 -15.80
N THR A 150 -12.30 3.71 -16.10
CA THR A 150 -11.68 4.03 -17.40
C THR A 150 -10.19 4.22 -17.26
N ILE A 151 -9.45 3.96 -18.34
CA ILE A 151 -8.01 4.18 -18.42
C ILE A 151 -7.76 5.08 -19.62
N GLU A 152 -7.32 6.30 -19.35
CA GLU A 152 -7.10 7.33 -20.38
C GLU A 152 -5.77 8.02 -20.11
N HIS A 153 -4.95 8.19 -21.15
CA HIS A 153 -3.65 8.90 -21.06
C HIS A 153 -2.75 8.42 -19.91
N GLY A 154 -2.76 7.12 -19.61
CA GLY A 154 -1.96 6.54 -18.54
C GLY A 154 -2.50 6.82 -17.13
N VAL A 155 -3.76 7.23 -16.98
CA VAL A 155 -4.42 7.46 -15.69
C VAL A 155 -5.64 6.56 -15.56
N VAL A 156 -5.76 5.88 -14.42
CA VAL A 156 -6.94 5.10 -14.06
C VAL A 156 -7.92 6.01 -13.33
N SER A 157 -9.09 6.25 -13.93
CA SER A 157 -10.18 7.00 -13.32
C SER A 157 -11.28 6.03 -12.91
N ALA A 158 -11.62 6.03 -11.62
CA ALA A 158 -12.69 5.22 -11.05
C ALA A 158 -13.73 6.12 -10.39
N VAL A 159 -15.01 5.87 -10.66
CA VAL A 159 -16.14 6.62 -10.11
C VAL A 159 -17.24 5.65 -9.68
N VAL A 160 -17.85 5.87 -8.52
CA VAL A 160 -19.04 5.15 -8.07
C VAL A 160 -20.28 5.84 -8.64
N PRO A 161 -21.06 5.18 -9.53
CA PRO A 161 -22.25 5.77 -10.11
C PRO A 161 -23.42 5.83 -9.11
N GLY A 162 -24.26 6.86 -9.23
CA GLY A 162 -25.51 6.98 -8.48
C GLY A 162 -25.43 7.83 -7.20
N ARG A 163 -26.58 8.05 -6.55
CA ARG A 163 -26.75 8.98 -5.42
C ARG A 163 -26.15 8.49 -4.09
N GLY A 164 -25.76 7.22 -4.01
CA GLY A 164 -25.26 6.61 -2.77
C GLY A 164 -23.75 6.75 -2.54
N HIS A 165 -22.97 7.09 -3.57
CA HIS A 165 -21.50 7.22 -3.53
C HIS A 165 -20.70 6.07 -2.87
N ARG A 166 -21.35 4.92 -2.59
CA ARG A 166 -20.75 3.74 -1.99
C ARG A 166 -20.66 2.60 -3.00
N LEU A 167 -19.53 1.90 -2.97
CA LEU A 167 -19.35 0.65 -3.69
C LEU A 167 -20.37 -0.39 -3.20
N LYS A 168 -20.69 -1.37 -4.04
CA LYS A 168 -21.59 -2.47 -3.69
C LYS A 168 -20.81 -3.76 -3.54
N GLY A 169 -21.04 -4.47 -2.44
CA GLY A 169 -20.48 -5.77 -2.21
C GLY A 169 -20.94 -6.77 -3.27
N GLY A 170 -20.09 -7.74 -3.56
CA GLY A 170 -20.34 -8.78 -4.56
C GLY A 170 -19.26 -9.85 -4.54
N ARG A 171 -19.39 -10.82 -5.45
CA ARG A 171 -18.36 -11.85 -5.65
C ARG A 171 -17.34 -11.37 -6.68
N ILE A 172 -16.06 -11.52 -6.34
CA ILE A 172 -14.93 -11.18 -7.19
C ILE A 172 -14.06 -12.42 -7.32
N HIS A 173 -13.85 -12.88 -8.55
CA HIS A 173 -12.91 -13.95 -8.85
C HIS A 173 -11.66 -13.36 -9.52
N LEU A 174 -10.51 -13.49 -8.85
CA LEU A 174 -9.24 -13.04 -9.40
C LEU A 174 -8.66 -14.10 -10.35
N ASP A 175 -8.23 -13.71 -11.54
CA ASP A 175 -7.65 -14.66 -12.50
C ASP A 175 -6.24 -15.13 -12.07
N CYS A 176 -5.59 -14.34 -11.22
CA CYS A 176 -4.39 -14.72 -10.50
C CYS A 176 -4.42 -14.18 -9.06
N PRO A 177 -3.75 -14.85 -8.10
CA PRO A 177 -3.71 -14.41 -6.70
C PRO A 177 -2.78 -13.20 -6.53
N SER A 178 -3.20 -12.05 -7.06
CA SER A 178 -2.45 -10.80 -7.01
C SER A 178 -2.55 -10.18 -5.62
N VAL A 179 -1.41 -10.04 -4.94
CA VAL A 179 -1.27 -9.38 -3.63
C VAL A 179 -1.90 -8.00 -3.66
N GLY A 180 -1.43 -7.15 -4.59
CA GLY A 180 -1.89 -5.77 -4.66
C GLY A 180 -3.37 -5.64 -5.01
N ALA A 181 -3.91 -6.53 -5.86
CA ALA A 181 -5.33 -6.51 -6.18
C ALA A 181 -6.16 -6.92 -4.96
N THR A 182 -5.75 -7.99 -4.27
CA THR A 182 -6.39 -8.46 -3.03
C THR A 182 -6.46 -7.35 -2.00
N GLU A 183 -5.33 -6.69 -1.71
CA GLU A 183 -5.25 -5.60 -0.73
C GLU A 183 -6.09 -4.38 -1.12
N THR A 184 -6.02 -3.97 -2.39
CA THR A 184 -6.81 -2.84 -2.90
C THR A 184 -8.31 -3.09 -2.76
N LEU A 185 -8.74 -4.31 -3.10
CA LEU A 185 -10.15 -4.70 -3.06
C LEU A 185 -10.63 -4.92 -1.63
N MET A 186 -9.78 -5.41 -0.71
CA MET A 186 -10.09 -5.47 0.72
C MET A 186 -10.35 -4.07 1.29
N MET A 187 -9.47 -3.10 1.00
CA MET A 187 -9.68 -1.71 1.43
C MET A 187 -10.94 -1.10 0.82
N ALA A 188 -11.19 -1.34 -0.47
CA ALA A 188 -12.39 -0.83 -1.14
C ALA A 188 -13.69 -1.43 -0.57
N ALA A 189 -13.68 -2.74 -0.30
CA ALA A 189 -14.82 -3.48 0.23
C ALA A 189 -15.14 -3.14 1.70
N ALA A 190 -14.17 -2.66 2.47
CA ALA A 190 -14.35 -2.36 3.88
C ALA A 190 -15.43 -1.29 4.14
N LEU A 191 -15.64 -0.36 3.20
CA LEU A 191 -16.72 0.65 3.25
C LEU A 191 -17.77 0.45 2.15
N ALA A 192 -17.80 -0.72 1.48
CA ALA A 192 -18.86 -1.02 0.52
C ALA A 192 -20.21 -1.27 1.23
N GLU A 193 -21.30 -1.28 0.48
CA GLU A 193 -22.62 -1.70 0.95
C GLU A 193 -22.77 -3.21 0.74
N GLY A 194 -22.96 -3.97 1.83
CA GLY A 194 -23.19 -5.42 1.78
C GLY A 194 -21.92 -6.26 1.95
N GLU A 195 -21.98 -7.52 1.52
CA GLU A 195 -20.91 -8.50 1.65
C GLU A 195 -20.13 -8.64 0.34
N THR A 196 -18.80 -8.58 0.42
CA THR A 196 -17.87 -8.87 -0.66
C THR A 196 -17.14 -10.17 -0.40
N VAL A 197 -17.06 -11.04 -1.41
CA VAL A 197 -16.25 -12.27 -1.37
C VAL A 197 -15.21 -12.20 -2.47
N ILE A 198 -13.93 -12.24 -2.08
CA ILE A 198 -12.78 -12.29 -2.99
C ILE A 198 -12.31 -13.74 -3.03
N GLU A 199 -12.43 -14.38 -4.20
CA GLU A 199 -11.99 -15.74 -4.49
C GLU A 199 -10.65 -15.72 -5.23
N ASN A 200 -9.83 -16.75 -5.01
CA ASN A 200 -8.44 -16.83 -5.48
C ASN A 200 -7.59 -15.66 -4.95
N ALA A 201 -7.83 -15.28 -3.68
CA ALA A 201 -7.11 -14.21 -3.00
C ALA A 201 -5.65 -14.58 -2.72
N ALA A 202 -4.80 -13.56 -2.65
CA ALA A 202 -3.43 -13.68 -2.19
C ALA A 202 -3.37 -14.15 -0.71
N LEU A 203 -2.35 -14.96 -0.40
CA LEU A 203 -2.19 -15.66 0.88
C LEU A 203 -1.05 -15.08 1.73
N GLU A 204 -0.39 -14.06 1.20
CA GLU A 204 0.81 -13.45 1.74
C GLU A 204 0.58 -12.87 3.15
N PRO A 205 1.58 -12.95 4.05
CA PRO A 205 1.47 -12.39 5.40
C PRO A 205 1.08 -10.92 5.42
N GLU A 206 1.49 -10.15 4.40
CA GLU A 206 1.13 -8.74 4.24
C GLU A 206 -0.39 -8.53 4.06
N VAL A 207 -1.09 -9.46 3.39
CA VAL A 207 -2.56 -9.46 3.24
C VAL A 207 -3.24 -9.73 4.59
N VAL A 208 -2.69 -10.66 5.37
CA VAL A 208 -3.16 -10.96 6.73
C VAL A 208 -2.95 -9.76 7.64
N ASP A 209 -1.83 -9.05 7.51
CA ASP A 209 -1.53 -7.86 8.29
C ASP A 209 -2.49 -6.71 7.98
N LEU A 210 -2.82 -6.50 6.70
CA LEU A 210 -3.87 -5.57 6.30
C LEU A 210 -5.22 -5.93 6.91
N ALA A 211 -5.60 -7.22 6.89
CA ALA A 211 -6.84 -7.66 7.53
C ALA A 211 -6.83 -7.35 9.04
N GLY A 212 -5.70 -7.57 9.71
CA GLY A 212 -5.50 -7.22 11.12
C GLY A 212 -5.71 -5.74 11.41
N LEU A 213 -5.12 -4.87 10.60
CA LEU A 213 -5.35 -3.42 10.72
C LEU A 213 -6.82 -3.06 10.47
N LEU A 214 -7.43 -3.55 9.39
CA LEU A 214 -8.82 -3.25 9.06
C LEU A 214 -9.76 -3.69 10.20
N LEU A 215 -9.52 -4.85 10.81
CA LEU A 215 -10.24 -5.31 12.01
C LEU A 215 -10.05 -4.36 13.19
N ALA A 216 -8.82 -3.90 13.46
CA ALA A 216 -8.54 -2.93 14.52
C ALA A 216 -9.22 -1.57 14.27
N MET A 217 -9.44 -1.21 13.01
CA MET A 217 -10.18 -0.02 12.59
C MET A 217 -11.72 -0.22 12.62
N GLY A 218 -12.21 -1.42 12.93
CA GLY A 218 -13.65 -1.74 13.03
C GLY A 218 -14.28 -2.38 11.80
N ALA A 219 -13.49 -2.81 10.81
CA ALA A 219 -13.99 -3.57 9.67
C ALA A 219 -14.42 -4.99 10.08
N LYS A 220 -15.16 -5.66 9.20
CA LYS A 220 -15.54 -7.08 9.36
C LYS A 220 -14.91 -7.91 8.26
N VAL A 221 -13.70 -8.43 8.52
CA VAL A 221 -12.92 -9.23 7.57
C VAL A 221 -12.72 -10.64 8.11
N ARG A 222 -12.91 -11.66 7.27
CA ARG A 222 -12.65 -13.08 7.60
C ARG A 222 -11.99 -13.80 6.43
N GLY A 223 -11.23 -14.86 6.72
CA GLY A 223 -10.60 -15.70 5.70
C GLY A 223 -9.28 -15.17 5.11
N ALA A 224 -8.74 -14.07 5.65
CA ALA A 224 -7.39 -13.62 5.27
C ALA A 224 -6.34 -14.70 5.55
N GLY A 225 -5.42 -14.92 4.62
CA GLY A 225 -4.49 -16.06 4.64
C GLY A 225 -5.09 -17.36 4.10
N THR A 226 -6.31 -17.31 3.55
CA THR A 226 -6.93 -18.40 2.79
C THR A 226 -7.32 -17.93 1.39
N PRO A 227 -7.59 -18.83 0.42
CA PRO A 227 -7.93 -18.44 -0.95
C PRO A 227 -9.27 -17.68 -1.08
N THR A 228 -10.04 -17.55 0.00
CA THR A 228 -11.32 -16.85 0.02
C THR A 228 -11.38 -15.87 1.19
N ILE A 229 -11.47 -14.59 0.87
CA ILE A 229 -11.62 -13.52 1.87
C ILE A 229 -13.04 -12.97 1.77
N THR A 230 -13.73 -12.88 2.91
CA THR A 230 -15.04 -12.24 2.99
C THR A 230 -14.96 -10.96 3.80
N ILE A 231 -15.51 -9.88 3.26
CA ILE A 231 -15.55 -8.56 3.88
C ILE A 231 -17.02 -8.12 3.94
N VAL A 232 -17.52 -7.81 5.13
CA VAL A 232 -18.82 -7.15 5.29
C VAL A 232 -18.55 -5.66 5.47
N GLY A 233 -18.99 -4.86 4.50
CA GLY A 233 -18.76 -3.43 4.52
C GLY A 233 -19.45 -2.75 5.71
N VAL A 234 -18.80 -1.72 6.25
CA VAL A 234 -19.28 -0.94 7.40
C VAL A 234 -19.48 0.53 7.03
N GLU A 235 -20.28 1.24 7.81
CA GLU A 235 -20.57 2.66 7.51
C GLU A 235 -19.34 3.55 7.61
N ARG A 236 -18.51 3.32 8.63
CA ARG A 236 -17.29 4.07 8.91
C ARG A 236 -16.25 3.19 9.59
N LEU A 237 -14.99 3.53 9.39
CA LEU A 237 -13.85 2.98 10.12
C LEU A 237 -13.32 4.03 11.11
N HIS A 238 -12.56 3.56 12.10
CA HIS A 238 -11.99 4.38 13.17
C HIS A 238 -10.47 4.37 13.09
N GLY A 239 -9.87 5.24 13.89
CA GLY A 239 -8.42 5.23 14.13
C GLY A 239 -7.96 3.96 14.83
N ALA A 240 -6.67 3.67 14.75
CA ALA A 240 -6.06 2.52 15.43
C ALA A 240 -4.60 2.79 15.80
N ASP A 241 -4.07 2.04 16.77
CA ASP A 241 -2.63 1.91 17.03
C ASP A 241 -2.21 0.48 16.69
N TYR A 242 -1.41 0.32 15.64
CA TYR A 242 -1.13 -0.97 15.01
C TYR A 242 0.37 -1.11 14.71
N ALA A 243 0.93 -2.31 14.89
CA ALA A 243 2.34 -2.57 14.63
C ALA A 243 2.50 -3.40 13.34
N VAL A 244 3.32 -2.91 12.41
CA VAL A 244 3.64 -3.63 11.18
C VAL A 244 4.36 -4.93 11.50
N ILE A 245 4.00 -6.03 10.84
CA ILE A 245 4.68 -7.33 10.99
C ILE A 245 6.18 -7.23 10.63
N PRO A 246 7.03 -8.14 11.15
CA PRO A 246 8.44 -8.22 10.73
C PRO A 246 8.62 -8.54 9.24
N ASP A 247 9.67 -8.02 8.63
CA ASP A 247 10.00 -8.25 7.21
C ASP A 247 10.60 -9.64 6.97
N ARG A 248 9.78 -10.54 6.42
CA ARG A 248 10.21 -11.91 6.08
C ARG A 248 11.30 -11.95 4.99
N ILE A 249 11.38 -10.94 4.12
CA ILE A 249 12.38 -10.87 3.05
C ILE A 249 13.71 -10.41 3.63
N GLU A 250 13.70 -9.42 4.52
CA GLU A 250 14.89 -9.01 5.27
C GLU A 250 15.43 -10.17 6.12
N ALA A 251 14.56 -10.83 6.89
CA ALA A 251 14.93 -11.99 7.69
C ALA A 251 15.58 -13.09 6.83
N GLY A 252 14.94 -13.47 5.72
CA GLY A 252 15.48 -14.46 4.79
C GLY A 252 16.82 -14.05 4.18
N THR A 253 17.01 -12.76 3.88
CA THR A 253 18.27 -12.22 3.33
C THR A 253 19.43 -12.42 4.30
N PHE A 254 19.24 -12.09 5.58
CA PHE A 254 20.29 -12.28 6.59
C PHE A 254 20.55 -13.76 6.91
N LEU A 255 19.50 -14.60 6.94
CA LEU A 255 19.66 -16.04 7.09
C LEU A 255 20.47 -16.64 5.95
N LEU A 256 20.21 -16.23 4.70
CA LEU A 256 21.00 -16.64 3.54
C LEU A 256 22.45 -16.13 3.63
N ALA A 257 22.66 -14.88 4.04
CA ALA A 257 23.99 -14.32 4.22
C ALA A 257 24.82 -15.13 5.25
N ALA A 258 24.21 -15.53 6.36
CA ALA A 258 24.85 -16.40 7.35
C ALA A 258 25.15 -17.79 6.77
N ALA A 259 24.21 -18.38 6.02
CA ALA A 259 24.37 -19.69 5.41
C ALA A 259 25.52 -19.73 4.38
N ILE A 260 25.59 -18.77 3.45
CA ILE A 260 26.63 -18.75 2.41
C ILE A 260 28.04 -18.49 2.98
N THR A 261 28.12 -17.79 4.11
CA THR A 261 29.38 -17.56 4.85
C THR A 261 29.71 -18.69 5.83
N ARG A 262 28.86 -19.73 5.89
CA ARG A 262 28.96 -20.88 6.82
C ARG A 262 29.05 -20.44 8.28
N SER A 263 28.37 -19.36 8.61
CA SER A 263 28.34 -18.76 9.94
C SER A 263 27.42 -19.56 10.86
N THR A 264 27.62 -19.41 12.16
CA THR A 264 26.84 -20.06 13.22
C THR A 264 26.00 -19.04 13.97
#